data_AF-A0A554JFD8-F1
#
_entry.id   AF-A0A554JFD8-F1
#
_cell.length_a   1.000
_cell.length_b   1.000
_cell.length_c   1.000
_cell.angle_alpha   90.00
_cell.angle_beta   90.00
_cell.angle_gamma   90.00
#
_symmetry.space_group_name_H-M   'P 1'
#
loop_
_entity.id
_entity.type
_entity.pdbx_description
1 polymer ?
#
loop_
_entity_poly.entity_id
_entity_poly.type
_entity_poly.pdbx_seq_one_letter_code
_entity_poly.pdbx_strand_id
1 'polypeptide(L)'
;MSLGMQLSQSPQPSQTHSLELSQAHRLSLRLALIGELWDERYEPQAVCPKCRRALTPTEIIGGFNQDPNDFTTECTGCCHRFPPELVCFGNASRVVLPFFCDSQTLHQLSGKERLSPKQLASEHPAIFRSAVIHHGSVRRAFERIGIRYPFEEIADWKDKVRGFLGRLPDTIIAECVDVSVKVIRLMRRELGIARFNPRLAMEED
;
A
#
# COMPACT_ATOMS: atom_id res chain seq x y z
N MET A 1 -37.84 -33.40 -36.25
CA MET A 1 -36.39 -33.27 -35.99
C MET A 1 -36.18 -31.96 -35.26
N SER A 2 -36.08 -31.98 -33.92
CA SER A 2 -35.89 -30.76 -33.12
C SER A 2 -34.40 -30.49 -32.96
N LEU A 3 -33.95 -29.37 -33.53
CA LEU A 3 -32.63 -28.80 -33.28
C LEU A 3 -32.64 -28.12 -31.92
N GLY A 4 -32.01 -28.74 -30.92
CA GLY A 4 -31.77 -28.14 -29.62
C GLY A 4 -30.69 -27.06 -29.72
N MET A 5 -31.06 -25.81 -29.46
CA MET A 5 -30.11 -24.72 -29.23
C MET A 5 -29.39 -24.97 -27.91
N GLN A 6 -28.11 -25.34 -27.98
CA GLN A 6 -27.23 -25.33 -26.81
C GLN A 6 -26.84 -23.89 -26.49
N LEU A 7 -27.43 -23.34 -25.42
CA LEU A 7 -26.99 -22.08 -24.82
C LEU A 7 -25.60 -22.28 -24.22
N SER A 8 -24.60 -21.66 -24.83
CA SER A 8 -23.24 -21.57 -24.31
C SER A 8 -23.25 -20.72 -23.04
N GLN A 9 -23.15 -21.34 -21.88
CA GLN A 9 -22.95 -20.62 -20.62
C GLN A 9 -21.49 -20.18 -20.53
N SER A 10 -21.25 -18.87 -20.63
CA SER A 10 -19.93 -18.29 -20.34
C SER A 10 -19.54 -18.56 -18.89
N PRO A 11 -18.29 -18.95 -18.59
CA PRO A 11 -17.86 -19.22 -17.23
C PRO A 11 -17.86 -17.92 -16.42
N GLN A 12 -18.68 -17.84 -15.38
CA GLN A 12 -18.60 -16.72 -14.44
C GLN A 12 -17.30 -16.83 -13.63
N PRO A 13 -16.55 -15.73 -13.47
CA PRO A 13 -15.35 -15.73 -12.63
C PRO A 13 -15.73 -16.11 -11.19
N SER A 14 -14.93 -16.95 -10.56
CA SER A 14 -15.13 -17.36 -9.17
C SER A 14 -15.08 -16.14 -8.24
N GLN A 15 -15.88 -16.14 -7.18
CA GLN A 15 -15.96 -15.03 -6.21
C GLN A 15 -14.59 -14.64 -5.63
N THR A 16 -13.67 -15.61 -5.51
CA THR A 16 -12.29 -15.40 -5.04
C THR A 16 -11.49 -14.47 -5.95
N HIS A 17 -11.57 -14.66 -7.27
CA HIS A 17 -10.83 -13.86 -8.24
C HIS A 17 -11.27 -12.38 -8.23
N SER A 18 -12.57 -12.13 -8.05
CA SER A 18 -13.10 -10.76 -7.94
C SER A 18 -12.62 -10.04 -6.66
N LEU A 19 -12.45 -10.78 -5.56
CA LEU A 19 -11.95 -10.23 -4.30
C LEU A 19 -10.46 -9.87 -4.40
N GLU A 20 -9.65 -10.73 -5.03
CA GLU A 20 -8.22 -10.51 -5.26
C GLU A 20 -7.97 -9.27 -6.13
N LEU A 21 -8.69 -9.13 -7.25
CA LEU A 21 -8.63 -7.94 -8.10
C LEU A 21 -8.98 -6.67 -7.33
N SER A 22 -10.04 -6.72 -6.50
CA SER A 22 -10.45 -5.59 -5.67
C SER A 22 -9.41 -5.22 -4.61
N GLN A 23 -8.67 -6.19 -4.07
CA GLN A 23 -7.58 -5.95 -3.12
C GLN A 23 -6.34 -5.37 -3.82
N ALA A 24 -5.95 -5.92 -4.96
CA ALA A 24 -4.82 -5.42 -5.75
C ALA A 24 -5.04 -3.98 -6.22
N HIS A 25 -6.23 -3.66 -6.74
CA HIS A 25 -6.60 -2.31 -7.14
C HIS A 25 -6.57 -1.34 -5.95
N ARG A 26 -7.12 -1.74 -4.79
CA ARG A 26 -7.06 -0.92 -3.56
C ARG A 26 -5.63 -0.67 -3.08
N LEU A 27 -4.76 -1.68 -3.13
CA LEU A 27 -3.36 -1.53 -2.78
C LEU A 27 -2.66 -0.57 -3.76
N SER A 28 -2.92 -0.71 -5.06
CA SER A 28 -2.37 0.17 -6.09
C SER A 28 -2.75 1.64 -5.84
N LEU A 29 -4.04 1.92 -5.60
CA LEU A 29 -4.50 3.27 -5.27
C LEU A 29 -3.90 3.78 -3.95
N ARG A 30 -3.74 2.92 -2.93
CA ARG A 30 -3.07 3.30 -1.67
C ARG A 30 -1.61 3.69 -1.92
N LEU A 31 -0.88 2.90 -2.69
CA LEU A 31 0.52 3.22 -3.05
C LEU A 31 0.62 4.51 -3.87
N ALA A 32 -0.32 4.75 -4.78
CA ALA A 32 -0.39 6.00 -5.54
C ALA A 32 -0.67 7.21 -4.62
N LEU A 33 -1.58 7.07 -3.65
CA LEU A 33 -1.84 8.11 -2.65
C LEU A 33 -0.60 8.41 -1.81
N ILE A 34 0.05 7.38 -1.27
CA ILE A 34 1.29 7.54 -0.50
C ILE A 34 2.37 8.17 -1.39
N GLY A 35 2.40 7.80 -2.66
CA GLY A 35 3.30 8.39 -3.63
C GLY A 35 3.11 9.90 -3.79
N GLU A 36 1.86 10.33 -3.99
CA GLU A 36 1.50 11.75 -4.09
C GLU A 36 1.85 12.50 -2.80
N LEU A 37 1.54 11.92 -1.63
CA LEU A 37 1.82 12.51 -0.32
C LEU A 37 3.31 12.81 -0.12
N TRP A 38 4.17 11.93 -0.61
CA TRP A 38 5.62 11.98 -0.39
C TRP A 38 6.42 12.38 -1.63
N ASP A 39 5.76 12.82 -2.70
CA ASP A 39 6.35 13.20 -3.99
C ASP A 39 7.27 12.12 -4.59
N GLU A 40 6.88 10.86 -4.45
CA GLU A 40 7.62 9.69 -4.90
C GLU A 40 6.72 8.60 -5.47
N ARG A 41 7.26 7.65 -6.24
CA ARG A 41 6.55 6.44 -6.66
C ARG A 41 7.15 5.21 -6.02
N TYR A 42 6.31 4.30 -5.56
CA TYR A 42 6.71 3.06 -4.91
C TYR A 42 6.29 1.84 -5.71
N GLU A 43 7.24 0.95 -5.95
CA GLU A 43 7.01 -0.33 -6.61
C GLU A 43 7.67 -1.45 -5.81
N PRO A 44 6.90 -2.22 -5.02
CA PRO A 44 7.38 -3.48 -4.48
C PRO A 44 7.75 -4.43 -5.62
N GLN A 45 8.97 -4.97 -5.59
CA GLN A 45 9.49 -5.88 -6.61
C GLN A 45 10.05 -7.15 -5.96
N ALA A 46 9.73 -8.29 -6.55
CA ALA A 46 10.29 -9.58 -6.14
C ALA A 46 10.21 -10.56 -7.32
N VAL A 47 11.34 -11.13 -7.69
CA VAL A 47 11.42 -12.22 -8.67
C VAL A 47 11.95 -13.45 -7.97
N CYS A 48 11.16 -14.53 -7.93
CA CYS A 48 11.55 -15.73 -7.21
C CYS A 48 12.82 -16.34 -7.84
N PRO A 49 13.91 -16.54 -7.09
CA PRO A 49 15.14 -17.09 -7.66
C PRO A 49 15.00 -18.57 -8.08
N LYS A 50 14.04 -19.30 -7.47
CA LYS A 50 13.81 -20.73 -7.75
C LYS A 50 12.98 -20.99 -9.01
N CYS A 51 11.84 -20.30 -9.17
CA CYS A 51 10.93 -20.53 -10.30
C CYS A 51 10.86 -19.37 -11.29
N ARG A 52 11.62 -18.29 -11.07
CA ARG A 52 11.71 -17.08 -11.93
C ARG A 52 10.40 -16.31 -12.09
N ARG A 53 9.35 -16.65 -11.35
CA ARG A 53 8.08 -15.93 -11.34
C ARG A 53 8.25 -14.56 -10.69
N ALA A 54 7.80 -13.50 -11.36
CA ALA A 54 7.63 -12.18 -10.76
C ALA A 54 6.37 -12.19 -9.88
N LEU A 55 6.47 -11.66 -8.66
CA LEU A 55 5.35 -11.54 -7.74
C LEU A 55 4.70 -10.16 -7.89
N THR A 56 3.38 -10.12 -7.76
CA THR A 56 2.63 -8.86 -7.64
C THR A 56 2.85 -8.21 -6.26
N PRO A 57 2.62 -6.89 -6.10
CA PRO A 57 2.71 -6.24 -4.80
C PRO A 57 1.86 -6.90 -3.70
N THR A 58 0.66 -7.36 -4.04
CA THR A 58 -0.21 -8.08 -3.09
C THR A 58 0.37 -9.43 -2.68
N GLU A 59 0.99 -10.16 -3.61
CA GLU A 59 1.67 -11.43 -3.29
C GLU A 59 2.94 -11.20 -2.46
N ILE A 60 3.69 -10.12 -2.71
CA ILE A 60 4.87 -9.76 -1.92
C ILE A 60 4.44 -9.47 -0.48
N ILE A 61 3.44 -8.60 -0.29
CA ILE A 61 2.94 -8.23 1.04
C ILE A 61 2.32 -9.43 1.74
N GLY A 62 1.56 -10.26 1.02
CA GLY A 62 0.93 -11.48 1.55
C GLY A 62 1.92 -12.60 1.87
N GLY A 63 3.09 -12.63 1.23
CA GLY A 63 4.12 -13.65 1.44
C GLY A 63 5.05 -13.38 2.62
N PHE A 64 5.02 -12.18 3.22
CA PHE A 64 5.74 -11.91 4.46
C PHE A 64 5.20 -12.79 5.59
N ASN A 65 6.10 -13.30 6.44
CA ASN A 65 5.69 -13.75 7.76
C ASN A 65 5.82 -12.57 8.72
N GLN A 66 4.98 -12.52 9.74
CA GLN A 66 4.99 -11.42 10.71
C GLN A 66 6.15 -11.58 11.73
N ASP A 67 7.25 -12.22 11.33
CA ASP A 67 8.45 -12.38 12.15
C ASP A 67 9.41 -11.19 11.92
N PRO A 68 9.73 -10.41 12.97
CA PRO A 68 10.66 -9.28 12.86
C PRO A 68 12.08 -9.68 12.44
N ASN A 69 12.44 -10.97 12.48
CA ASN A 69 13.76 -11.48 12.11
C ASN A 69 13.81 -12.15 10.72
N ASP A 70 12.69 -12.34 10.03
CA ASP A 70 12.65 -13.01 8.72
C ASP A 70 12.37 -12.05 7.56
N PHE A 71 13.43 -11.44 7.02
CA PHE A 71 13.42 -10.44 5.95
C PHE A 71 13.04 -10.96 4.56
N THR A 72 12.18 -11.98 4.48
CA THR A 72 11.81 -12.65 3.23
C THR A 72 10.32 -12.66 2.98
N THR A 73 9.96 -12.73 1.70
CA THR A 73 8.60 -13.02 1.22
C THR A 73 8.57 -14.41 0.59
N GLU A 74 7.44 -15.10 0.71
CA GLU A 74 7.22 -16.41 0.11
C GLU A 74 6.65 -16.31 -1.31
N CYS A 75 7.24 -17.05 -2.24
CA CYS A 75 6.68 -17.22 -3.58
C CYS A 75 5.42 -18.10 -3.55
N THR A 76 4.26 -17.54 -3.89
CA THR A 76 2.99 -18.29 -4.01
C THR A 76 3.02 -19.44 -5.03
N GLY A 77 3.95 -19.42 -6.00
CA GLY A 77 4.10 -20.51 -6.98
C GLY A 77 4.95 -21.71 -6.54
N CYS A 78 5.94 -21.55 -5.64
CA CYS A 78 6.87 -22.64 -5.30
C CYS A 78 7.30 -22.70 -3.82
N CYS A 79 6.67 -21.86 -2.99
CA CYS A 79 6.90 -21.70 -1.54
C CYS A 79 8.34 -21.37 -1.14
N HIS A 80 9.18 -20.94 -2.08
CA HIS A 80 10.53 -20.49 -1.75
C HIS A 80 10.50 -19.08 -1.15
N ARG A 81 11.19 -18.88 -0.04
CA ARG A 81 11.32 -17.60 0.65
C ARG A 81 12.59 -16.87 0.22
N PHE A 82 12.48 -15.57 -0.07
CA PHE A 82 13.59 -14.74 -0.54
C PHE A 82 13.34 -13.25 -0.22
N PRO A 83 14.38 -12.40 -0.12
CA PRO A 83 14.21 -10.98 0.20
C PRO A 83 13.50 -10.21 -0.93
N PRO A 84 12.43 -9.44 -0.63
CA PRO A 84 11.83 -8.53 -1.59
C PRO A 84 12.52 -7.15 -1.57
N GLU A 85 12.35 -6.42 -2.67
CA GLU A 85 12.88 -5.07 -2.85
C GLU A 85 11.73 -4.06 -2.97
N LEU A 86 12.01 -2.82 -2.58
CA LEU A 86 11.17 -1.67 -2.81
C LEU A 86 11.92 -0.71 -3.73
N VAL A 87 11.37 -0.49 -4.91
CA VAL A 87 11.90 0.49 -5.86
C VAL A 87 11.18 1.82 -5.64
N CYS A 88 11.94 2.85 -5.31
CA CYS A 88 11.46 4.21 -5.12
C CYS A 88 11.91 5.08 -6.29
N PHE A 89 10.98 5.84 -6.87
CA PHE A 89 11.26 6.83 -7.92
C PHE A 89 10.96 8.22 -7.38
N GLY A 90 11.99 9.05 -7.23
CA GLY A 90 11.85 10.48 -6.96
C GLY A 90 12.05 11.31 -8.23
N ASN A 91 12.08 12.64 -8.08
CA ASN A 91 12.18 13.61 -9.18
C ASN A 91 13.33 13.35 -10.18
N ALA A 92 14.43 12.73 -9.74
CA ALA A 92 15.55 12.37 -10.62
C ALA A 92 16.33 11.13 -10.15
N SER A 93 15.78 10.36 -9.21
CA SER A 93 16.48 9.22 -8.60
C SER A 93 15.63 7.98 -8.63
N ARG A 94 16.28 6.84 -8.93
CA ARG A 94 15.75 5.51 -8.71
C ARG A 94 16.60 4.85 -7.64
N VAL A 95 15.98 4.47 -6.53
CA VAL A 95 16.66 3.79 -5.43
C VAL A 95 15.99 2.45 -5.21
N VAL A 96 16.80 1.41 -5.02
CA VAL A 96 16.34 0.07 -4.65
C VAL A 96 16.68 -0.14 -3.18
N LEU A 97 15.67 -0.45 -2.38
CA LEU A 97 15.79 -0.62 -0.94
C LEU A 97 15.27 -2.00 -0.53
N PRO A 98 15.74 -2.57 0.60
CA PRO A 98 15.05 -3.68 1.24
C PRO A 98 13.59 -3.31 1.53
N PHE A 99 12.64 -4.18 1.21
CA PHE A 99 11.24 -3.99 1.59
C PHE A 99 10.91 -4.80 2.83
N PHE A 100 10.61 -4.12 3.93
CA PHE A 100 10.30 -4.78 5.19
C PHE A 100 8.80 -5.05 5.33
N CYS A 101 8.44 -6.11 6.05
CA CYS A 101 7.04 -6.36 6.42
C CYS A 101 6.58 -5.42 7.55
N ASP A 102 5.29 -5.49 7.91
CA ASP A 102 4.70 -4.72 9.01
C ASP A 102 5.49 -4.89 10.32
N SER A 103 5.67 -6.13 10.80
CA SER A 103 6.36 -6.39 12.07
C SER A 103 7.84 -5.99 12.05
N GLN A 104 8.54 -6.19 10.93
CA GLN A 104 9.92 -5.76 10.76
C GLN A 104 10.06 -4.25 10.79
N THR A 105 9.18 -3.56 10.08
CA THR A 105 9.15 -2.10 10.04
C THR A 105 8.97 -1.54 11.44
N LEU A 106 7.99 -2.05 12.19
CA LEU A 106 7.73 -1.66 13.57
C LEU A 106 8.91 -1.97 14.50
N HIS A 107 9.52 -3.15 14.37
CA HIS A 107 10.70 -3.53 15.14
C HIS A 107 11.88 -2.58 14.87
N GLN A 108 12.14 -2.28 13.60
CA GLN A 108 13.23 -1.43 13.15
C GLN A 108 13.01 0.06 13.48
N LEU A 109 11.77 0.51 13.71
CA LEU A 109 11.48 1.89 14.13
C LEU A 109 11.87 2.18 15.59
N SER A 110 11.98 1.16 16.44
CA SER A 110 12.33 1.35 17.85
C SER A 110 13.67 2.10 18.01
N GLY A 111 13.69 3.10 18.89
CA GLY A 111 14.86 3.96 19.14
C GLY A 111 15.09 5.07 18.13
N LYS A 112 14.19 5.26 17.14
CA LYS A 112 14.29 6.29 16.09
C LYS A 112 13.27 7.42 16.26
N GLU A 113 12.53 7.46 17.36
CA GLU A 113 11.43 8.41 17.60
C GLU A 113 11.88 9.88 17.68
N ARG A 114 13.18 10.13 17.83
CA ARG A 114 13.79 11.46 17.86
C ARG A 114 14.20 11.98 16.49
N LEU A 115 14.20 11.13 15.46
CA LEU A 115 14.55 11.54 14.10
C LEU A 115 13.32 12.19 13.46
N SER A 116 13.50 13.39 12.89
CA SER A 116 12.47 14.00 12.04
C SER A 116 12.19 13.14 10.79
N PRO A 117 11.05 13.32 10.09
CA PRO A 117 10.74 12.54 8.89
C PRO A 117 11.85 12.61 7.84
N LYS A 118 12.43 13.81 7.66
CA LYS A 118 13.56 14.02 6.74
C LYS A 118 14.83 13.27 7.17
N GLN A 119 15.14 13.25 8.46
CA GLN A 119 16.28 12.49 8.97
C GLN A 119 16.04 10.99 8.83
N LEU A 120 14.85 10.50 9.19
CA LEU A 120 14.52 9.09 9.06
C LEU A 120 14.56 8.63 7.59
N ALA A 121 14.05 9.44 6.66
CA ALA A 121 14.12 9.17 5.23
C ALA A 121 15.55 9.16 4.68
N SER A 122 16.46 9.97 5.24
CA SER A 122 17.86 10.05 4.79
C SER A 122 18.75 8.98 5.43
N GLU A 123 18.64 8.77 6.74
CA GLU A 123 19.50 7.89 7.53
C GLU A 123 19.02 6.43 7.47
N HIS A 124 17.70 6.24 7.30
CA HIS A 124 17.04 4.93 7.33
C HIS A 124 15.96 4.80 6.24
N PRO A 125 16.30 4.99 4.95
CA PRO A 125 15.32 5.08 3.86
C PRO A 125 14.42 3.84 3.77
N ALA A 126 14.94 2.64 3.94
CA ALA A 126 14.15 1.40 3.88
C ALA A 126 13.09 1.32 4.99
N ILE A 127 13.43 1.74 6.20
CA ILE A 127 12.52 1.75 7.36
C ILE A 127 11.44 2.81 7.13
N PHE A 128 11.85 4.02 6.76
CA PHE A 128 10.94 5.12 6.46
C PHE A 128 9.91 4.76 5.38
N ARG A 129 10.36 4.24 4.23
CA ARG A 129 9.47 3.89 3.12
C ARG A 129 8.58 2.69 3.41
N SER A 130 9.09 1.70 4.12
CA SER A 130 8.24 0.57 4.56
C SER A 130 7.18 1.04 5.56
N ALA A 131 7.51 1.99 6.45
CA ALA A 131 6.57 2.55 7.41
C ALA A 131 5.40 3.28 6.75
N VAL A 132 5.68 4.17 5.78
CA VAL A 132 4.61 4.88 5.07
C VAL A 132 3.77 3.94 4.21
N ILE A 133 4.36 2.91 3.59
CA ILE A 133 3.61 1.92 2.79
C ILE A 133 2.64 1.11 3.65
N HIS A 134 3.11 0.55 4.76
CA HIS A 134 2.29 -0.32 5.60
C HIS A 134 1.30 0.47 6.46
N HIS A 135 1.74 1.60 7.04
CA HIS A 135 0.96 2.31 8.07
C HIS A 135 0.43 3.67 7.61
N GLY A 136 0.69 4.07 6.38
CA GLY A 136 0.29 5.36 5.82
C GLY A 136 1.23 6.50 6.21
N SER A 137 1.62 6.56 7.48
CA SER A 137 2.54 7.57 8.03
C SER A 137 3.49 6.98 9.07
N VAL A 138 4.61 7.66 9.29
CA VAL A 138 5.60 7.29 10.31
C VAL A 138 5.01 7.46 11.71
N ARG A 139 4.21 8.50 11.94
CA ARG A 139 3.53 8.71 13.22
C ARG A 139 2.65 7.53 13.59
N ARG A 140 1.84 7.03 12.65
CA ARG A 140 1.00 5.85 12.90
C ARG A 140 1.84 4.62 13.15
N ALA A 141 2.93 4.44 12.42
CA ALA A 141 3.85 3.33 12.67
C ALA A 141 4.43 3.38 14.11
N PHE A 142 4.84 4.55 14.60
CA PHE A 142 5.27 4.71 16.01
C PHE A 142 4.11 4.48 17.00
N GLU A 143 2.90 4.95 16.69
CA GLU A 143 1.73 4.73 17.54
C GLU A 143 1.44 3.23 17.73
N ARG A 144 1.66 2.41 16.69
CA ARG A 144 1.48 0.95 16.74
C ARG A 144 2.43 0.25 17.72
N ILE A 145 3.58 0.84 18.02
CA ILE A 145 4.53 0.37 19.05
C ILE A 145 4.42 1.17 20.36
N GLY A 146 3.34 1.96 20.53
CA GLY A 146 3.08 2.70 21.76
C GLY A 146 3.96 3.94 21.97
N ILE A 147 4.58 4.45 20.90
CA ILE A 147 5.47 5.61 20.96
C ILE A 147 4.79 6.81 20.32
N ARG A 148 4.82 7.96 21.02
CA ARG A 148 4.34 9.22 20.46
C ARG A 148 5.41 9.85 19.58
N TYR A 149 5.11 10.07 18.31
CA TYR A 149 5.98 10.76 17.37
C TYR A 149 5.58 12.24 17.23
N PRO A 150 6.46 13.21 17.58
CA PRO A 150 6.05 14.60 17.73
C PRO A 150 6.10 15.43 16.44
N PHE A 151 6.65 14.89 15.34
CA PHE A 151 6.92 15.66 14.13
C PHE A 151 5.73 15.68 13.17
N GLU A 152 5.43 16.84 12.63
CA GLU A 152 4.53 16.98 11.48
C GLU A 152 5.18 16.39 10.22
N GLU A 153 4.41 15.61 9.45
CA GLU A 153 4.91 14.87 8.29
C GLU A 153 4.59 15.56 6.97
N ILE A 154 3.33 15.98 6.76
CA ILE A 154 2.83 16.48 5.48
C ILE A 154 1.94 17.70 5.74
N ALA A 155 2.42 18.90 5.40
CA ALA A 155 1.69 20.15 5.66
C ALA A 155 0.56 20.43 4.63
N ASP A 156 0.75 20.01 3.38
CA ASP A 156 -0.07 20.34 2.21
C ASP A 156 -0.94 19.16 1.73
N TRP A 157 -1.21 18.20 2.62
CA TRP A 157 -1.89 16.95 2.25
C TRP A 157 -3.27 17.15 1.60
N LYS A 158 -3.98 18.24 1.91
CA LYS A 158 -5.34 18.49 1.39
C LYS A 158 -5.39 18.54 -0.13
N ASP A 159 -4.42 19.17 -0.77
CA ASP A 159 -4.39 19.25 -2.23
C ASP A 159 -3.99 17.90 -2.83
N LYS A 160 -3.01 17.23 -2.22
CA LYS A 160 -2.51 15.91 -2.61
C LYS A 160 -3.57 14.81 -2.54
N VAL A 161 -4.47 14.83 -1.56
CA VAL A 161 -5.52 13.80 -1.44
C VAL A 161 -6.75 14.04 -2.32
N ARG A 162 -6.92 15.23 -2.89
CA ARG A 162 -8.16 15.61 -3.60
C ARG A 162 -8.50 14.63 -4.72
N GLY A 163 -7.51 14.20 -5.49
CA GLY A 163 -7.66 13.24 -6.60
C GLY A 163 -8.03 11.81 -6.17
N PHE A 164 -7.98 11.50 -4.87
CA PHE A 164 -8.28 10.18 -4.31
C PHE A 164 -9.64 10.11 -3.61
N LEU A 165 -10.28 11.26 -3.36
CA LEU A 165 -11.62 11.30 -2.75
C LEU A 165 -12.64 10.60 -3.66
N GLY A 166 -13.42 9.69 -3.10
CA GLY A 166 -14.39 8.88 -3.85
C GLY A 166 -13.78 7.68 -4.60
N ARG A 167 -12.46 7.66 -4.82
CA ARG A 167 -11.72 6.53 -5.39
C ARG A 167 -11.13 5.60 -4.33
N LEU A 168 -10.80 6.15 -3.16
CA LEU A 168 -10.41 5.39 -1.98
C LEU A 168 -11.42 5.58 -0.84
N PRO A 169 -11.60 4.58 0.05
CA PRO A 169 -12.32 4.76 1.30
C PRO A 169 -11.76 5.92 2.12
N ASP A 170 -12.65 6.76 2.66
CA ASP A 170 -12.28 7.89 3.55
C ASP A 170 -11.37 7.42 4.71
N THR A 171 -11.52 6.17 5.17
CA THR A 171 -10.70 5.56 6.22
C THR A 171 -9.23 5.37 5.80
N ILE A 172 -8.98 4.93 4.57
CA ILE A 172 -7.61 4.73 4.06
C ILE A 172 -6.92 6.08 3.85
N ILE A 173 -7.65 7.07 3.30
CA ILE A 173 -7.10 8.41 3.11
C ILE A 173 -6.74 9.03 4.46
N ALA A 174 -7.66 8.95 5.43
CA ALA A 174 -7.45 9.46 6.79
C ALA A 174 -6.26 8.80 7.49
N GLU A 175 -6.05 7.51 7.24
CA GLU A 175 -4.89 6.78 7.74
C GLU A 175 -3.58 7.32 7.15
N CYS A 176 -3.51 7.53 5.84
CA CYS A 176 -2.30 7.99 5.16
C CYS A 176 -1.87 9.40 5.54
N VAL A 177 -2.81 10.29 5.84
CA VAL A 177 -2.52 11.70 6.21
C VAL A 177 -2.63 11.98 7.70
N ASP A 178 -2.82 10.94 8.51
CA ASP A 178 -2.92 11.03 9.97
C ASP A 178 -3.96 12.05 10.48
N VAL A 179 -5.18 12.00 9.95
CA VAL A 179 -6.31 12.80 10.42
C VAL A 179 -7.50 11.93 10.76
N SER A 180 -8.50 12.51 11.44
CA SER A 180 -9.73 11.76 11.70
C SER A 180 -10.53 11.57 10.40
N VAL A 181 -11.20 10.42 10.27
CA VAL A 181 -12.10 10.10 9.14
C VAL A 181 -13.20 11.17 8.96
N LYS A 182 -13.59 11.85 10.04
CA LYS A 182 -14.57 12.95 10.00
C LYS A 182 -14.07 14.13 9.16
N VAL A 183 -12.77 14.44 9.20
CA VAL A 183 -12.16 15.52 8.41
C VAL A 183 -12.22 15.19 6.92
N ILE A 184 -11.80 13.98 6.52
CA ILE A 184 -11.89 13.54 5.12
C ILE A 184 -13.34 13.50 4.63
N ARG A 185 -14.26 12.99 5.45
CA ARG A 185 -15.70 12.98 5.13
C ARG A 185 -16.28 14.37 4.96
N LEU A 186 -15.85 15.35 5.76
CA LEU A 186 -16.28 16.73 5.63
C LEU A 186 -15.76 17.33 4.31
N MET A 187 -14.45 17.24 4.08
CA MET A 187 -13.80 17.71 2.85
C MET A 187 -14.45 17.11 1.59
N ARG A 188 -14.70 15.80 1.57
CA ARG A 188 -15.38 15.12 0.46
C ARG A 188 -16.78 15.68 0.20
N ARG A 189 -17.56 15.96 1.26
CA ARG A 189 -18.92 16.49 1.14
C ARG A 189 -18.93 17.95 0.67
N GLU A 190 -18.01 18.77 1.16
CA GLU A 190 -17.86 20.17 0.74
C GLU A 190 -17.54 20.27 -0.76
N LEU A 191 -16.81 19.30 -1.31
CA LEU A 191 -16.51 19.19 -2.74
C LEU A 191 -17.59 18.50 -3.57
N GLY A 192 -18.70 18.05 -2.96
CA GLY A 192 -19.77 17.33 -3.66
C GLY A 192 -19.39 15.95 -4.19
N ILE A 193 -18.30 15.36 -3.69
CA ILE A 193 -17.77 14.07 -4.18
C ILE A 193 -18.52 12.91 -3.52
N ALA A 194 -18.98 11.95 -4.33
CA ALA A 194 -19.65 10.74 -3.85
C ALA A 194 -18.72 9.88 -2.97
N ARG A 195 -19.30 9.10 -2.06
CA ARG A 195 -18.52 8.13 -1.27
C ARG A 195 -17.93 7.06 -2.18
N PHE A 196 -16.80 6.49 -1.77
CA PHE A 196 -16.24 5.31 -2.43
C PHE A 196 -17.28 4.18 -2.55
N ASN A 197 -17.43 3.66 -3.76
CA ASN A 197 -18.26 2.49 -4.06
C ASN A 197 -17.39 1.41 -4.72
N PRO A 198 -17.10 0.29 -4.02
CA PRO A 198 -16.23 -0.75 -4.54
C PRO A 198 -16.76 -1.42 -5.82
N ARG A 199 -18.05 -1.30 -6.13
CA ARG A 199 -18.63 -1.84 -7.37
C ARG A 199 -18.33 -0.98 -8.59
N LEU A 200 -18.31 0.34 -8.42
CA LEU A 200 -18.05 1.28 -9.53
C LEU A 200 -16.55 1.44 -9.82
N ALA A 201 -15.71 1.32 -8.79
CA ALA A 201 -14.26 1.44 -8.94
C ALA A 201 -13.62 0.32 -9.79
N MET A 202 -14.35 -0.74 -10.12
CA MET A 202 -13.86 -1.82 -10.99
C MET A 202 -14.23 -1.62 -12.47
N GLU A 203 -15.05 -0.61 -12.80
CA GLU A 203 -15.57 -0.37 -14.17
C GLU A 203 -14.85 0.77 -14.91
N GLU A 204 -13.98 1.53 -14.22
CA GLU A 204 -13.32 2.75 -14.75
C GLU A 204 -11.87 2.53 -15.25
N ASP A 205 -11.34 1.30 -15.19
CA ASP A 205 -10.02 0.89 -15.71
C ASP A 205 -10.16 0.06 -17.01
#